data_AF-A0A2E4NXV7-F1
#
_entry.id   AF-A0A2E4NXV7-F1
#
_cell.length_a   1.000
_cell.length_b   1.000
_cell.length_c   1.000
_cell.angle_alpha   90.00
_cell.angle_beta   90.00
_cell.angle_gamma   90.00
#
_symmetry.space_group_name_H-M   'P 1'
#
loop_
_entity.id
_entity.type
_entity.pdbx_description
1 polymer ?
#
loop_
_entity_poly.entity_id
_entity_poly.type
_entity_poly.pdbx_seq_one_letter_code
_entity_poly.pdbx_strand_id
1 'polypeptide(L)'
;MPIEKIKWSGAVLNKLPVLVIPLLSLISGCTNVAGDVARAIHPAPSSALDENTLFSVASEFFIGEGYLCDATPDPSTLRCAKELRDLYIHQTQAVVQIYPGDEVAYPHTLVTSRWDEGLIPGEFVSSEFTNSDVTAFCEYLQAQALGSCRLLTEHRSARGPE
;
A
#
# COMPACT_ATOMS: atom_id res chain seq x y z
N MET A 1 -21.53 33.26 -64.27
CA MET A 1 -21.45 33.58 -62.83
C MET A 1 -20.51 32.57 -62.19
N PRO A 2 -19.31 32.97 -61.72
CA PRO A 2 -18.37 32.06 -61.07
C PRO A 2 -18.65 32.02 -59.56
N ILE A 3 -18.67 30.82 -58.98
CA ILE A 3 -18.64 30.62 -57.53
C ILE A 3 -17.16 30.57 -57.12
N GLU A 4 -16.81 31.46 -56.20
CA GLU A 4 -15.46 31.76 -55.74
C GLU A 4 -14.72 30.53 -55.21
N LYS A 5 -13.43 30.44 -55.55
CA LYS A 5 -12.47 29.55 -54.88
C LYS A 5 -12.25 30.06 -53.46
N ILE A 6 -12.75 29.32 -52.48
CA ILE A 6 -12.43 29.57 -51.07
C ILE A 6 -10.96 29.21 -50.84
N LYS A 7 -10.12 30.24 -50.79
CA LYS A 7 -8.71 30.19 -50.39
C LYS A 7 -8.66 30.18 -48.86
N TRP A 8 -8.36 29.03 -48.25
CA TRP A 8 -7.99 28.97 -46.83
C TRP A 8 -6.62 29.62 -46.64
N SER A 9 -6.64 30.88 -46.23
CA SER A 9 -5.46 31.61 -45.76
C SER A 9 -5.22 31.20 -44.30
N GLY A 10 -3.95 30.94 -43.99
CA GLY A 10 -3.52 30.41 -42.69
C GLY A 10 -3.68 31.36 -41.49
N ALA A 11 -3.10 30.90 -40.38
CA ALA A 11 -3.10 31.43 -39.01
C ALA A 11 -4.28 30.89 -38.17
N VAL A 12 -4.13 30.22 -37.02
CA VAL A 12 -3.00 30.00 -36.08
C VAL A 12 -3.27 28.66 -35.36
N LEU A 13 -2.49 27.62 -35.66
CA LEU A 13 -2.43 26.43 -34.81
C LEU A 13 -1.32 26.66 -33.78
N ASN A 14 -1.63 27.28 -32.64
CA ASN A 14 -0.69 27.31 -31.51
C ASN A 14 -1.28 27.62 -30.12
N LYS A 15 -2.60 27.57 -29.95
CA LYS A 15 -3.26 27.83 -28.65
C LYS A 15 -3.88 26.58 -28.01
N LEU A 16 -4.11 25.52 -28.79
CA LEU A 16 -4.68 24.26 -28.29
C LEU A 16 -3.76 23.53 -27.28
N PRO A 17 -2.44 23.35 -27.50
CA PRO A 17 -1.61 22.63 -26.54
C PRO A 17 -1.44 23.40 -25.21
N VAL A 18 -1.54 24.73 -25.24
CA VAL A 18 -1.35 25.60 -24.06
C VAL A 18 -2.53 25.52 -23.07
N LEU A 19 -3.74 25.22 -23.54
CA LEU A 19 -4.92 25.05 -22.67
C LEU A 19 -5.08 23.60 -22.17
N VAL A 20 -4.59 22.62 -22.92
CA VAL A 20 -4.70 21.19 -22.57
C VAL A 20 -3.73 20.81 -21.45
N ILE A 21 -2.52 21.37 -21.44
CA ILE A 21 -1.51 21.09 -20.40
C ILE A 21 -1.99 21.44 -18.97
N PRO A 22 -2.55 22.63 -18.67
CA PRO A 22 -3.03 22.92 -17.32
C PRO A 22 -4.27 22.11 -16.94
N LEU A 23 -5.09 21.68 -17.92
CA LEU A 23 -6.25 20.82 -17.66
C LEU A 23 -5.83 19.39 -17.28
N LEU A 24 -4.73 18.88 -17.86
CA LEU A 24 -4.16 17.57 -17.53
C LEU A 24 -3.53 17.53 -16.13
N SER A 25 -3.01 18.66 -15.63
CA SER A 25 -2.47 18.76 -14.26
C SER A 25 -3.53 18.67 -13.17
N LEU A 26 -4.81 18.91 -13.49
CA LEU A 26 -5.92 18.82 -12.54
C LEU A 26 -6.46 17.39 -12.37
N ILE A 27 -6.02 16.45 -13.21
CA ILE A 27 -6.47 15.06 -13.22
C ILE A 27 -5.41 14.08 -12.70
N SER A 28 -4.25 14.58 -12.24
CA SER A 28 -3.31 13.72 -11.52
C SER A 28 -3.90 13.43 -10.14
N GLY A 29 -4.52 12.27 -9.99
CA GLY A 29 -4.88 11.75 -8.67
C GLY A 29 -3.62 11.71 -7.79
N CYS A 30 -3.75 12.11 -6.54
CA CYS A 30 -2.68 11.97 -5.58
C CYS A 30 -2.75 10.55 -5.00
N THR A 31 -1.61 9.91 -4.82
CA THR A 31 -1.48 8.71 -3.99
C THR A 31 -0.94 9.17 -2.64
N ASN A 32 -1.74 9.03 -1.59
CA ASN A 32 -1.28 9.20 -0.22
C ASN A 32 -1.05 7.84 0.42
N VAL A 33 0.07 7.69 1.14
CA VAL A 33 0.40 6.46 1.86
C VAL A 33 0.67 6.79 3.33
N ALA A 34 -0.03 6.10 4.23
CA ALA A 34 0.18 6.19 5.67
C ALA A 34 0.47 4.80 6.25
N GLY A 35 1.56 4.64 7.00
CA GLY A 35 1.94 3.36 7.61
C GLY A 35 1.47 3.21 9.06
N ASP A 36 1.25 1.97 9.49
CA ASP A 36 1.24 1.61 10.92
C ASP A 36 2.66 1.26 11.39
N VAL A 37 2.85 1.10 12.70
CA VAL A 37 4.11 0.65 13.29
C VAL A 37 4.45 -0.76 12.79
N ALA A 38 5.67 -0.91 12.25
CA ALA A 38 6.16 -2.21 11.78
C ALA A 38 6.35 -3.19 12.94
N ARG A 39 6.16 -4.48 12.67
CA ARG A 39 6.25 -5.57 13.64
C ARG A 39 7.20 -6.65 13.15
N ALA A 40 8.09 -7.15 14.01
CA ALA A 40 8.89 -8.33 13.75
C ALA A 40 8.14 -9.59 14.20
N ILE A 41 8.10 -10.62 13.35
CA ILE A 41 7.48 -11.92 13.67
C ILE A 41 8.55 -12.85 14.22
N HIS A 42 8.29 -13.40 15.41
CA HIS A 42 9.16 -14.34 16.10
C HIS A 42 8.50 -15.71 16.13
N PRO A 43 9.10 -16.74 15.51
CA PRO A 43 8.64 -18.11 15.66
C PRO A 43 8.65 -18.56 17.13
N ALA A 44 7.69 -19.39 17.53
CA ALA A 44 7.77 -20.05 18.82
C ALA A 44 8.97 -21.03 18.85
N PRO A 45 9.64 -21.24 20.00
CA PRO A 45 10.83 -22.10 20.09
C PRO A 45 10.60 -23.56 19.63
N SER A 46 9.36 -24.05 19.74
CA SER A 46 8.94 -25.39 19.31
C SER A 46 8.25 -25.41 17.95
N SER A 47 7.97 -24.26 17.35
CA SER A 47 7.33 -24.18 16.03
C SER A 47 8.41 -24.10 14.94
N ALA A 48 8.34 -25.00 13.96
CA ALA A 48 9.02 -24.82 12.68
C ALA A 48 8.16 -23.89 11.81
N LEU A 49 7.98 -22.63 12.23
CA LEU A 49 7.28 -21.64 11.42
C LEU A 49 8.24 -21.20 10.29
N ASP A 50 8.32 -22.04 9.26
CA ASP A 50 9.00 -21.69 8.02
C ASP A 50 8.17 -20.68 7.22
N GLU A 51 8.80 -20.02 6.24
CA GLU A 51 8.22 -18.97 5.42
C GLU A 51 6.90 -19.39 4.75
N ASN A 52 6.83 -20.61 4.19
CA ASN A 52 5.62 -21.06 3.51
C ASN A 52 4.47 -21.27 4.49
N THR A 53 4.78 -21.84 5.65
CA THR A 53 3.79 -22.02 6.72
C THR A 53 3.30 -20.66 7.22
N LEU A 54 4.20 -19.69 7.43
CA LEU A 54 3.82 -18.33 7.83
C LEU A 54 2.92 -17.67 6.78
N PHE A 55 3.28 -17.72 5.51
CA PHE A 55 2.51 -17.07 4.44
C PHE A 55 1.16 -17.74 4.23
N SER A 56 1.07 -19.06 4.35
CA SER A 56 -0.21 -19.78 4.30
C SER A 56 -1.11 -19.37 5.45
N VAL A 57 -0.59 -19.37 6.68
CA VAL A 57 -1.36 -19.00 7.88
C VAL A 57 -1.81 -17.54 7.82
N ALA A 58 -0.92 -16.63 7.43
CA ALA A 58 -1.25 -15.22 7.27
C ALA A 58 -2.29 -15.01 6.15
N SER A 59 -2.14 -15.68 5.01
CA SER A 59 -3.11 -15.60 3.92
C SER A 59 -4.48 -16.08 4.36
N GLU A 60 -4.57 -17.24 5.02
CA GLU A 60 -5.84 -17.76 5.53
C GLU A 60 -6.50 -16.79 6.52
N PHE A 61 -5.72 -16.25 7.47
CA PHE A 61 -6.22 -15.27 8.44
C PHE A 61 -6.75 -14.01 7.75
N PHE A 62 -5.95 -13.37 6.89
CA PHE A 62 -6.33 -12.11 6.25
C PHE A 62 -7.45 -12.31 5.22
N ILE A 63 -7.51 -13.45 4.53
CA ILE A 63 -8.68 -13.79 3.68
C ILE A 63 -9.95 -13.87 4.53
N GLY A 64 -9.87 -14.46 5.73
CA GLY A 64 -10.98 -14.47 6.70
C GLY A 64 -11.45 -13.08 7.11
N GLU A 65 -10.52 -12.12 7.19
CA GLU A 65 -10.80 -10.70 7.45
C GLU A 65 -11.19 -9.90 6.20
N GLY A 66 -11.36 -10.54 5.04
CA GLY A 66 -11.80 -9.91 3.79
C GLY A 66 -10.70 -9.28 2.96
N TYR A 67 -9.43 -9.63 3.19
CA TYR A 67 -8.33 -9.25 2.31
C TYR A 67 -8.26 -10.18 1.10
N LEU A 68 -7.85 -9.61 -0.03
CA LEU A 68 -7.37 -10.33 -1.19
C LEU A 68 -5.86 -10.48 -1.06
N CYS A 69 -5.41 -11.72 -0.83
CA CYS A 69 -3.99 -12.05 -0.76
C CYS A 69 -3.53 -12.58 -2.12
N ASP A 70 -2.65 -11.84 -2.77
CA ASP A 70 -2.05 -12.27 -4.03
C ASP A 70 -0.75 -13.02 -3.74
N ALA A 71 -0.52 -14.09 -4.52
CA ALA A 71 0.83 -14.58 -4.72
C ALA A 71 1.57 -13.52 -5.56
N THR A 72 2.26 -12.60 -4.89
CA THR A 72 3.16 -11.64 -5.51
C THR A 72 4.17 -12.34 -6.43
N PRO A 73 4.72 -11.66 -7.46
CA PRO A 73 5.76 -12.27 -8.31
C PRO A 73 6.99 -12.71 -7.52
N ASP A 74 7.22 -12.07 -6.37
CA ASP A 74 8.26 -12.41 -5.42
C ASP A 74 7.71 -13.41 -4.38
N PRO A 75 8.15 -14.69 -4.42
CA PRO A 75 7.70 -15.72 -3.49
C PRO A 75 8.20 -15.51 -2.07
N SER A 76 9.18 -14.62 -1.86
CA SER A 76 9.70 -14.27 -0.52
C SER A 76 8.85 -13.22 0.20
N THR A 77 7.75 -12.78 -0.43
CA THR A 77 6.86 -11.78 0.15
C THR A 77 5.42 -12.23 0.06
N LEU A 78 4.64 -11.94 1.11
CA LEU A 78 3.20 -12.00 1.09
C LEU A 78 2.64 -10.58 1.01
N ARG A 79 1.65 -10.36 0.14
CA ARG A 79 0.89 -9.11 0.07
C ARG A 79 -0.61 -9.38 0.09
N CYS A 80 -1.30 -8.76 1.03
CA CYS A 80 -2.76 -8.82 1.17
C CYS A 80 -3.34 -7.40 1.12
N ALA A 81 -4.41 -7.18 0.37
CA ALA A 81 -5.07 -5.89 0.24
C ALA A 81 -6.57 -5.97 0.56
N LYS A 82 -7.10 -4.97 1.27
CA LYS A 82 -8.52 -4.87 1.63
C LYS A 82 -9.00 -3.45 1.39
N GLU A 83 -10.10 -3.30 0.67
CA GLU A 83 -10.76 -1.99 0.53
C GLU A 83 -11.33 -1.55 1.88
N LEU A 84 -10.99 -0.35 2.32
CA LEU A 84 -11.52 0.23 3.57
C LEU A 84 -12.75 1.09 3.31
N ARG A 85 -12.81 1.72 2.14
CA ARG A 85 -13.92 2.57 1.71
C ARG A 85 -14.06 2.51 0.19
N ASP A 86 -15.27 2.25 -0.28
CA ASP A 86 -15.64 2.34 -1.69
C ASP A 86 -16.50 3.60 -1.89
N LEU A 87 -15.84 4.76 -2.03
CA LEU A 87 -16.49 5.96 -2.55
C LEU A 87 -16.01 6.14 -3.98
N TYR A 88 -16.95 6.30 -4.92
CA TYR A 88 -16.72 6.33 -6.38
C TYR A 88 -15.64 7.34 -6.89
N ILE A 89 -15.14 8.21 -6.02
CA ILE A 89 -14.09 9.20 -6.32
C ILE A 89 -12.72 8.90 -5.68
N HIS A 90 -12.64 8.01 -4.67
CA HIS A 90 -11.42 7.67 -3.93
C HIS A 90 -11.36 6.18 -3.61
N GLN A 91 -10.25 5.54 -3.97
CA GLN A 91 -9.97 4.16 -3.59
C GLN A 91 -9.08 4.18 -2.36
N THR A 92 -9.63 3.78 -1.20
CA THR A 92 -8.83 3.60 0.02
C THR A 92 -8.69 2.11 0.31
N GLN A 93 -7.46 1.63 0.34
CA GLN A 93 -7.15 0.23 0.66
C GLN A 93 -6.13 0.13 1.80
N ALA A 94 -6.29 -0.87 2.66
CA ALA A 94 -5.24 -1.34 3.55
C ALA A 94 -4.42 -2.39 2.82
N VAL A 95 -3.10 -2.25 2.86
CA VAL A 95 -2.15 -3.23 2.33
C VAL A 95 -1.34 -3.76 3.49
N VAL A 96 -1.34 -5.08 3.67
CA VAL A 96 -0.50 -5.81 4.62
C VAL A 96 0.58 -6.53 3.82
N GLN A 97 1.83 -6.43 4.29
CA GLN A 97 2.97 -7.12 3.69
C GLN A 97 3.79 -7.85 4.74
N ILE A 98 4.24 -9.05 4.37
CA ILE A 98 5.24 -9.80 5.12
C ILE A 98 6.43 -10.04 4.20
N TYR A 99 7.62 -9.66 4.63
CA TYR A 99 8.87 -9.82 3.87
C TYR A 99 9.99 -10.30 4.80
N PRO A 100 11.09 -10.88 4.27
CA PRO A 100 12.23 -11.31 5.07
C PRO A 100 12.78 -10.17 5.93
N GLY A 101 13.03 -10.44 7.21
CA GLY A 101 13.63 -9.49 8.13
C GLY A 101 15.15 -9.39 7.96
N ASP A 102 15.72 -8.29 8.46
CA ASP A 102 17.15 -8.00 8.36
C ASP A 102 18.02 -8.78 9.37
N GLU A 103 17.38 -9.43 10.34
CA GLU A 103 18.06 -10.11 11.45
C GLU A 103 17.75 -11.61 11.49
N VAL A 104 18.78 -12.43 11.75
CA VAL A 104 18.66 -13.89 11.88
C VAL A 104 17.67 -14.29 13.00
N ALA A 105 17.52 -13.45 14.03
CA ALA A 105 16.57 -13.68 15.12
C ALA A 105 15.11 -13.38 14.74
N TYR A 106 14.88 -12.58 13.69
CA TYR A 106 13.58 -12.06 13.29
C TYR A 106 13.39 -12.31 11.79
N PRO A 107 12.99 -13.53 11.41
CA PRO A 107 13.03 -13.95 10.01
C PRO A 107 12.09 -13.15 9.12
N HIS A 108 11.05 -12.51 9.67
CA HIS A 108 10.08 -11.76 8.89
C HIS A 108 9.63 -10.46 9.56
N THR A 109 9.40 -9.46 8.72
CA THR A 109 8.82 -8.17 9.10
C THR A 109 7.40 -8.06 8.54
N LEU A 110 6.48 -7.65 9.39
CA LEU A 110 5.07 -7.39 9.11
C LEU A 110 4.84 -5.88 9.11
N VAL A 111 4.38 -5.36 7.97
CA VAL A 111 4.03 -3.95 7.81
C VAL A 111 2.62 -3.82 7.28
N THR A 112 1.98 -2.71 7.58
CA THR A 112 0.72 -2.34 6.95
C THR A 112 0.67 -0.86 6.64
N SER A 113 0.00 -0.54 5.55
CA SER A 113 -0.15 0.81 5.05
C SER A 113 -1.54 1.03 4.49
N ARG A 114 -2.07 2.23 4.68
CA ARG A 114 -3.25 2.73 3.99
C ARG A 114 -2.80 3.44 2.73
N TRP A 115 -3.37 3.06 1.60
CA TRP A 115 -3.19 3.69 0.32
C TRP A 115 -4.48 4.39 -0.04
N ASP A 116 -4.42 5.70 -0.18
CA ASP A 116 -5.53 6.51 -0.65
C ASP A 116 -5.21 7.02 -2.05
N GLU A 117 -5.98 6.57 -3.04
CA GLU A 117 -5.83 6.95 -4.44
C GLU A 117 -7.01 7.80 -4.91
N GLY A 118 -6.73 8.88 -5.63
CA GLY A 118 -7.74 9.73 -6.26
C GLY A 118 -7.59 11.21 -5.91
N LEU A 119 -8.66 11.99 -6.16
CA LEU A 119 -8.67 13.43 -5.92
C LEU A 119 -9.11 13.76 -4.49
N ILE A 120 -8.31 13.38 -3.50
CA ILE A 120 -8.67 13.55 -2.08
C ILE A 120 -8.29 14.97 -1.63
N PRO A 121 -9.24 15.77 -1.12
CA PRO A 121 -8.89 17.05 -0.50
C PRO A 121 -7.97 16.81 0.69
N GLY A 122 -6.90 17.62 0.81
CA GLY A 122 -5.84 17.41 1.79
C GLY A 122 -6.34 17.37 3.25
N GLU A 123 -7.46 18.00 3.56
CA GLU A 123 -8.09 17.97 4.88
C GLU A 123 -8.63 16.59 5.29
N PHE A 124 -8.84 15.67 4.35
CA PHE A 124 -9.28 14.30 4.63
C PHE A 124 -8.14 13.27 4.65
N VAL A 125 -6.91 13.73 4.38
CA VAL A 125 -5.72 12.88 4.36
C VAL A 125 -5.10 12.84 5.75
N SER A 126 -5.40 11.79 6.51
CA SER A 126 -4.72 11.55 7.80
C SER A 126 -3.33 10.97 7.57
N SER A 127 -2.30 11.53 8.21
CA SER A 127 -0.97 10.91 8.28
C SER A 127 -0.92 9.70 9.22
N GLU A 128 -1.91 9.58 10.11
CA GLU A 128 -2.00 8.49 11.07
C GLU A 128 -2.84 7.33 10.51
N PHE A 129 -2.36 6.12 10.76
CA PHE A 129 -3.04 4.88 10.41
C PHE A 129 -2.68 3.78 11.42
N THR A 130 -3.68 3.01 11.84
CA THR A 130 -3.50 1.81 12.65
C THR A 130 -4.46 0.75 12.12
N ASN A 131 -3.98 -0.48 12.02
CA ASN A 131 -4.77 -1.59 11.50
C ASN A 131 -5.09 -2.58 12.63
N SER A 132 -6.38 -2.71 12.97
CA SER A 132 -6.86 -3.66 13.97
C SER A 132 -6.60 -5.11 13.56
N ASP A 133 -6.70 -5.42 12.27
CA ASP A 133 -6.60 -6.78 11.74
C ASP A 133 -5.16 -7.30 11.89
N VAL A 134 -4.17 -6.41 11.77
CA VAL A 134 -2.76 -6.75 12.01
C VAL A 134 -2.49 -6.98 13.50
N THR A 135 -3.17 -6.25 14.38
CA THR A 135 -3.10 -6.50 15.83
C THR A 135 -3.72 -7.86 16.18
N ALA A 136 -4.90 -8.15 15.63
CA ALA A 136 -5.59 -9.43 15.79
C ALA A 136 -4.77 -10.61 15.23
N PHE A 137 -4.08 -10.42 14.10
CA PHE A 137 -3.18 -11.45 13.55
C PHE A 137 -2.04 -11.79 14.52
N CYS A 138 -1.45 -10.77 15.16
CA CYS A 138 -0.40 -10.99 16.14
C CYS A 138 -0.89 -11.73 17.40
N GLU A 139 -2.10 -11.41 17.86
CA GLU A 139 -2.77 -12.14 18.95
C GLU A 139 -3.08 -13.59 18.54
N TYR A 140 -3.51 -13.80 17.30
CA TYR A 140 -3.77 -15.12 16.74
C TYR A 140 -2.51 -15.99 16.70
N LEU A 141 -1.38 -15.47 16.21
CA LEU A 141 -0.11 -16.20 16.20
C LEU A 141 0.31 -16.68 17.60
N GLN A 142 0.10 -15.81 18.61
CA GLN A 142 0.37 -16.14 20.00
C GLN A 142 -0.58 -17.20 20.55
N ALA A 143 -1.88 -17.06 20.28
CA ALA A 143 -2.92 -17.98 20.73
C ALA A 143 -2.74 -19.40 20.14
N GLN A 144 -2.26 -19.49 18.90
CA GLN A 144 -1.96 -20.76 18.22
C GLN A 144 -0.57 -21.33 18.56
N ALA A 145 0.20 -20.67 19.44
CA ALA A 145 1.57 -21.03 19.76
C ALA A 145 2.50 -21.15 18.52
N LEU A 146 2.20 -20.40 17.47
CA LEU A 146 2.99 -20.33 16.24
C LEU A 146 4.10 -19.29 16.34
N GLY A 147 3.87 -18.22 17.10
CA GLY A 147 4.85 -17.16 17.26
C GLY A 147 4.32 -15.95 18.02
N SER A 148 5.06 -14.86 17.97
CA SER A 148 4.65 -13.58 18.55
C SER A 148 5.17 -12.41 17.71
N CYS A 149 4.42 -11.32 17.70
CA CYS A 149 4.88 -10.06 17.12
C CYS A 149 5.58 -9.19 18.16
N ARG A 150 6.61 -8.46 17.76
CA ARG A 150 7.18 -7.35 18.55
C ARG A 150 7.23 -6.08 17.72
N LEU A 151 6.89 -4.94 18.32
CA LEU A 151 7.01 -3.66 17.64
C LEU A 151 8.47 -3.39 17.30
N LEU A 152 8.75 -3.07 16.04
CA LEU A 152 10.02 -2.49 15.64
C LEU A 152 9.98 -1.03 16.08
N THR A 153 10.56 -0.77 17.25
CA THR A 153 10.73 0.62 17.71
C THR A 153 11.83 1.23 16.86
N GLU A 154 11.64 2.43 16.31
CA GLU A 154 12.69 3.16 15.62
C GLU A 154 13.89 3.40 16.56
N HIS A 155 14.85 2.48 16.57
CA HIS A 155 16.21 2.73 17.00
C HIS A 155 17.13 2.75 15.79
N ARG A 156 16.81 3.64 14.84
CA ARG A 156 17.81 4.24 13.93
C ARG A 156 17.39 5.58 13.33
N SER A 157 16.77 6.45 14.12
CA SER A 157 16.89 7.89 13.86
C SER A 157 18.26 8.36 14.37
N ALA A 158 19.30 8.26 13.53
CA ALA A 158 20.52 9.08 13.60
C ALA A 158 21.51 8.71 12.49
N ARG A 159 21.28 9.19 11.26
CA ARG A 159 22.31 9.89 10.47
C ARG A 159 21.65 10.61 9.28
N GLY A 160 21.33 11.89 9.49
CA GLY A 160 21.22 12.86 8.40
C GLY A 160 22.61 13.15 7.79
N PRO A 161 22.65 13.87 6.66
CA PRO A 161 23.77 13.84 5.70
C PRO A 161 24.96 14.68 6.17
N GLU A 162 26.16 14.24 5.78
CA GLU A 162 27.31 15.13 5.57
C GLU A 162 27.50 15.35 4.07
#